data_AF-A0A7W1GP04-F1
#
_entry.id   AF-A0A7W1GP04-F1
#
_cell.length_a   1.000
_cell.length_b   1.000
_cell.length_c   1.000
_cell.angle_alpha   90.00
_cell.angle_beta   90.00
_cell.angle_gamma   90.00
#
_symmetry.space_group_name_H-M   'P 1'
#
loop_
_entity.id
_entity.type
_entity.pdbx_description
1 polymer ?
#
loop_
_entity_poly.entity_id
_entity_poly.type
_entity_poly.pdbx_seq_one_letter_code
_entity_poly.pdbx_strand_id
1 'polypeptide(L)'
;MTTLIESGIALDAIAKATKIAVAKVEADARELDMFVGCDWAGRSALSVTDAARMVSGDARREHDHAKAHRRWRASSEAWEVQRESVRQQAYNDRFDTARRRGIGDPQAAHEAAQVAGAAATEFESTTPPPTFGGVEPSRLSQVKTRVKESVLR
;
A
#
# COMPACT_ATOMS: atom_id res chain seq x y z
N MET A 1 12.46 21.60 -25.03
CA MET A 1 11.38 21.60 -26.04
C MET A 1 10.09 21.37 -25.28
N THR A 2 9.19 22.34 -25.22
CA THR A 2 7.96 22.26 -24.42
C THR A 2 6.87 21.61 -25.26
N THR A 3 6.24 20.54 -24.76
CA THR A 3 5.20 19.82 -25.51
C THR A 3 3.87 20.57 -25.44
N LEU A 4 3.26 20.80 -26.60
CA LEU A 4 1.93 21.38 -26.72
C LEU A 4 0.86 20.39 -26.22
N ILE A 5 -0.09 20.89 -25.45
CA ILE A 5 -1.31 20.19 -25.05
C ILE A 5 -2.46 20.84 -25.81
N GLU A 6 -2.99 20.13 -26.82
CA GLU A 6 -4.03 20.65 -27.72
C GLU A 6 -5.30 21.09 -26.96
N SER A 7 -5.67 20.31 -25.95
CA SER A 7 -6.76 20.60 -24.99
C SER A 7 -6.17 20.95 -23.63
N GLY A 8 -5.36 22.01 -23.59
CA GLY A 8 -4.68 22.48 -22.38
C GLY A 8 -5.50 23.54 -21.62
N ILE A 9 -5.60 23.38 -20.30
CA ILE A 9 -6.07 24.43 -19.39
C ILE A 9 -4.86 25.08 -18.75
N ALA A 10 -4.71 26.39 -18.96
CA ALA A 10 -3.60 27.16 -18.42
C ALA A 10 -3.64 27.20 -16.88
N LEU A 11 -2.46 27.16 -16.25
CA LEU A 11 -2.34 27.08 -14.79
C LEU A 11 -2.93 28.29 -14.06
N ASP A 12 -3.00 29.45 -14.70
CA ASP A 12 -3.64 30.67 -14.19
C ASP A 12 -5.16 30.50 -14.00
N ALA A 13 -5.82 29.81 -14.94
CA ALA A 13 -7.24 29.50 -14.84
C ALA A 13 -7.51 28.49 -13.71
N ILE A 14 -6.65 27.49 -13.55
CA ILE A 14 -6.74 26.51 -12.45
C ILE A 14 -6.52 27.20 -11.11
N ALA A 15 -5.49 28.03 -11.00
CA ALA A 15 -5.20 28.84 -9.81
C ALA A 15 -6.38 29.72 -9.41
N LYS A 16 -7.04 30.36 -10.38
CA LYS A 16 -8.24 31.17 -10.14
C LYS A 16 -9.41 30.33 -9.63
N ALA A 17 -9.65 29.14 -10.20
CA ALA A 17 -10.72 28.25 -9.78
C ALA A 17 -10.50 27.68 -8.36
N THR A 18 -9.25 27.35 -8.03
CA THR A 18 -8.86 26.72 -6.76
C THR A 18 -8.46 27.71 -5.66
N LYS A 19 -8.35 29.00 -6.00
CA LYS A 19 -7.92 30.09 -5.11
C LYS A 19 -6.55 29.86 -4.47
N ILE A 20 -5.64 29.22 -5.19
CA ILE A 20 -4.24 29.03 -4.79
C ILE A 20 -3.29 29.72 -5.77
N ALA A 21 -2.06 29.97 -5.34
CA ALA A 21 -1.05 30.59 -6.20
C ALA A 21 -0.67 29.67 -7.37
N VAL A 22 -0.40 30.24 -8.55
CA VAL A 22 0.03 29.49 -9.75
C VAL A 22 1.25 28.62 -9.46
N ALA A 23 2.24 29.15 -8.73
CA ALA A 23 3.42 28.40 -8.31
C ALA A 23 3.07 27.16 -7.45
N LYS A 24 2.00 27.25 -6.65
CA LYS A 24 1.52 26.11 -5.84
C LYS A 24 0.82 25.08 -6.71
N VAL A 25 0.00 25.51 -7.69
CA VAL A 25 -0.64 24.62 -8.67
C VAL A 25 0.41 23.83 -9.43
N GLU A 26 1.47 24.50 -9.89
CA GLU A 26 2.57 23.87 -10.61
C GLU A 26 3.34 22.87 -9.73
N ALA A 27 3.59 23.23 -8.47
CA ALA A 27 4.21 22.32 -7.50
C ALA A 27 3.33 21.09 -7.21
N ASP A 28 2.01 21.28 -7.06
CA ASP A 28 1.06 20.18 -6.86
C ASP A 28 0.96 19.29 -8.10
N ALA A 29 0.97 19.85 -9.31
CA ALA A 29 0.99 19.07 -10.54
C ALA A 29 2.20 18.14 -10.59
N ARG A 30 3.39 18.65 -10.24
CA ARG A 30 4.62 17.85 -10.17
C ARG A 30 4.56 16.78 -9.08
N GLU A 31 4.03 17.11 -7.91
CA GLU A 31 3.87 16.13 -6.81
C GLU A 31 2.92 15.00 -7.20
N LEU A 32 1.89 15.30 -8.00
CA LEU A 32 0.89 14.35 -8.47
C LEU A 32 1.30 13.63 -9.77
N ASP A 33 2.56 13.76 -10.20
CA ASP A 33 3.08 13.20 -11.46
C ASP A 33 2.27 13.60 -12.71
N MET A 34 1.64 14.79 -12.69
CA MET A 34 0.89 15.32 -13.82
C MET A 34 1.82 16.00 -14.82
N PHE A 35 1.55 15.79 -16.11
CA PHE A 35 2.34 16.41 -17.17
C PHE A 35 1.97 17.90 -17.34
N VAL A 36 2.95 18.77 -17.13
CA VAL A 36 2.83 20.22 -17.41
C VAL A 36 3.47 20.51 -18.77
N GLY A 37 2.62 20.83 -19.75
CA GLY A 37 3.02 21.26 -21.09
C GLY A 37 2.74 22.74 -21.30
N CYS A 38 2.57 23.14 -22.56
CA CYS A 38 2.07 24.47 -22.92
C CYS A 38 0.73 24.40 -23.66
N ASP A 39 -0.09 25.45 -23.54
CA ASP A 39 -1.25 25.66 -24.40
C ASP A 39 -0.84 26.33 -25.73
N TRP A 40 -1.83 26.56 -26.61
CA TRP A 40 -1.64 27.28 -27.88
C TRP A 40 -1.09 28.71 -27.71
N ALA A 41 -1.28 29.33 -26.55
CA ALA A 41 -0.75 30.66 -26.24
C ALA A 41 0.65 30.60 -25.62
N GLY A 42 1.27 29.42 -25.52
CA GLY A 42 2.61 29.22 -24.94
C GLY A 42 2.64 29.29 -23.41
N ARG A 43 1.49 29.30 -22.74
CA ARG A 43 1.39 29.32 -21.27
C ARG A 43 1.47 27.90 -20.71
N SER A 44 2.07 27.75 -19.54
CA SER A 44 2.07 26.46 -18.83
C SER A 44 0.63 25.97 -18.63
N ALA A 45 0.38 24.72 -18.99
CA ALA A 45 -0.95 24.13 -18.99
C ALA A 45 -0.93 22.65 -18.58
N LEU A 46 -2.08 22.19 -18.08
CA LEU A 46 -2.39 20.78 -17.86
C LEU A 46 -3.41 20.32 -18.89
N SER A 47 -3.50 19.01 -19.12
CA SER A 47 -4.63 18.44 -19.86
C SER A 47 -5.95 18.78 -19.17
N VAL A 48 -7.05 18.92 -19.92
CA VAL A 48 -8.39 19.13 -19.35
C VAL A 48 -8.72 18.07 -18.28
N THR A 49 -8.35 16.81 -18.51
CA THR A 49 -8.60 15.70 -17.58
C THR A 49 -7.83 15.88 -16.27
N ASP A 50 -6.55 16.23 -16.34
CA ASP A 50 -5.72 16.43 -15.15
C ASP A 50 -6.13 17.68 -14.38
N ALA A 51 -6.46 18.76 -15.10
CA ALA A 51 -7.00 19.97 -14.50
C ALA A 51 -8.31 19.69 -13.74
N ALA A 52 -9.23 18.89 -14.31
CA ALA A 52 -10.46 18.50 -13.64
C ALA A 52 -10.19 17.68 -12.37
N ARG A 53 -9.30 16.68 -12.44
CA ARG A 53 -8.91 15.83 -11.29
C ARG A 53 -8.18 16.60 -10.20
N MET A 54 -7.42 17.63 -10.58
CA MET A 54 -6.76 18.54 -9.64
C MET A 54 -7.79 19.41 -8.91
N VAL A 55 -8.75 19.98 -9.63
CA VAL A 55 -9.81 20.82 -9.05
C VAL A 55 -10.75 20.00 -8.16
N SER A 56 -11.15 18.80 -8.57
CA SER A 56 -12.01 17.91 -7.76
C SER A 56 -11.29 17.30 -6.55
N GLY A 57 -9.96 17.38 -6.52
CA GLY A 57 -9.10 16.74 -5.53
C GLY A 57 -9.00 15.22 -5.68
N ASP A 58 -9.54 14.64 -6.76
CA ASP A 58 -9.46 13.18 -7.01
C ASP A 58 -8.01 12.73 -7.13
N ALA A 59 -7.19 13.51 -7.86
CA ALA A 59 -5.78 13.17 -8.03
C ALA A 59 -5.03 13.13 -6.70
N ARG A 60 -5.31 14.05 -5.77
CA ARG A 60 -4.70 14.04 -4.44
C ARG A 60 -5.14 12.82 -3.64
N ARG A 61 -6.45 12.50 -3.63
CA ARG A 61 -6.98 11.32 -2.94
C ARG A 61 -6.35 10.03 -3.46
N GLU A 62 -6.26 9.89 -4.77
CA GLU A 62 -5.67 8.70 -5.41
C GLU A 62 -4.16 8.61 -5.16
N HIS A 63 -3.44 9.73 -5.26
CA HIS A 63 -2.02 9.78 -4.93
C HIS A 63 -1.75 9.40 -3.47
N ASP A 64 -2.52 9.95 -2.52
CA ASP A 64 -2.38 9.64 -1.10
C ASP A 64 -2.75 8.17 -0.81
N HIS A 65 -3.79 7.65 -1.45
CA HIS A 65 -4.16 6.25 -1.39
C HIS A 65 -3.06 5.34 -1.94
N ALA A 66 -2.50 5.67 -3.11
CA ALA A 66 -1.40 4.92 -3.72
C ALA A 66 -0.15 4.94 -2.82
N LYS A 67 0.16 6.08 -2.21
CA LYS A 67 1.26 6.22 -1.24
C LYS A 67 1.02 5.38 0.02
N ALA A 68 -0.19 5.40 0.57
CA ALA A 68 -0.57 4.56 1.70
C ALA A 68 -0.49 3.07 1.34
N HIS A 69 -0.92 2.70 0.14
CA HIS A 69 -0.89 1.32 -0.34
C HIS A 69 0.54 0.80 -0.55
N ARG A 70 1.43 1.63 -1.11
CA ARG A 70 2.86 1.30 -1.23
C ARG A 70 3.50 1.06 0.15
N ARG A 71 3.20 1.91 1.14
CA ARG A 71 3.69 1.74 2.51
C ARG A 71 3.17 0.45 3.14
N TRP A 72 1.86 0.20 3.03
CA TRP A 72 1.26 -1.03 3.53
C TRP A 72 1.90 -2.28 2.90
N ARG A 73 2.06 -2.30 1.57
CA ARG A 73 2.70 -3.42 0.87
C ARG A 73 4.12 -3.68 1.38
N ALA A 74 4.94 -2.64 1.52
CA ALA A 74 6.30 -2.77 2.05
C ALA A 74 6.31 -3.30 3.49
N SER A 75 5.40 -2.83 4.35
CA SER A 75 5.25 -3.34 5.71
C SER A 75 4.79 -4.80 5.73
N SER A 76 3.84 -5.19 4.87
CA SER A 76 3.34 -6.56 4.78
C SER A 76 4.43 -7.53 4.30
N GLU A 77 5.20 -7.15 3.28
CA GLU A 77 6.33 -7.95 2.80
C GLU A 77 7.39 -8.12 3.90
N ALA A 78 7.75 -7.04 4.60
CA ALA A 78 8.69 -7.11 5.71
C ALA A 78 8.17 -8.00 6.86
N TRP A 79 6.87 -7.96 7.13
CA TRP A 79 6.23 -8.81 8.14
C TRP A 79 6.27 -10.30 7.74
N GLU A 80 5.96 -10.63 6.48
CA GLU A 80 6.03 -11.99 5.96
C GLU A 80 7.47 -12.55 6.02
N VAL A 81 8.46 -11.73 5.66
CA VAL A 81 9.87 -12.09 5.76
C VAL A 81 10.28 -12.37 7.21
N GLN A 82 9.85 -11.54 8.16
CA GLN A 82 10.14 -11.75 9.59
C GLN A 82 9.48 -13.03 10.12
N ARG A 83 8.21 -13.23 9.80
CA ARG A 83 7.45 -14.43 10.15
C ARG A 83 8.14 -15.70 9.63
N GLU A 84 8.53 -15.70 8.36
CA GLU A 84 9.21 -16.83 7.75
C GLU A 84 10.60 -17.06 8.34
N SER A 85 11.34 -15.98 8.64
CA SER A 85 12.64 -16.06 9.31
C SER A 85 12.52 -16.73 10.69
N VAL A 86 11.53 -16.33 11.51
CA VAL A 86 11.28 -16.94 12.83
C VAL A 86 10.92 -18.42 12.69
N ARG A 87 10.03 -18.74 11.75
CA ARG A 87 9.62 -20.12 11.45
C ARG A 87 10.82 -20.99 11.05
N GLN A 88 11.63 -20.51 10.11
CA GLN A 88 12.77 -21.25 9.58
C GLN A 88 13.88 -21.41 10.62
N GLN A 89 14.14 -20.39 11.44
CA GLN A 89 15.11 -20.48 12.53
C GLN A 89 14.70 -21.55 13.54
N ALA A 90 13.44 -21.52 14.00
CA ALA A 90 12.91 -22.52 14.93
C ALA A 90 12.94 -23.94 14.34
N TYR A 91 12.67 -24.08 13.04
CA TYR A 91 12.81 -25.36 12.34
C TYR A 91 14.26 -25.86 12.39
N ASN A 92 15.22 -25.04 11.94
CA ASN A 92 16.62 -25.41 11.85
C ASN A 92 17.19 -25.77 13.22
N ASP A 93 16.94 -24.96 14.24
CA ASP A 93 17.41 -25.19 15.60
C ASP A 93 16.89 -26.52 16.16
N ARG A 94 15.60 -26.82 15.93
CA ARG A 94 15.00 -28.07 16.39
C ARG A 94 15.49 -29.28 15.60
N PHE A 95 15.62 -29.15 14.29
CA PHE A 95 16.11 -30.21 13.42
C PHE A 95 17.56 -30.58 13.77
N ASP A 96 18.43 -29.60 13.94
CA ASP A 96 19.83 -29.80 14.32
C ASP A 96 19.97 -30.41 15.71
N THR A 97 19.09 -30.03 16.65
CA THR A 97 19.04 -30.62 17.98
C THR A 97 18.61 -32.08 17.93
N ALA A 98 17.59 -32.42 17.15
CA ALA A 98 17.11 -33.79 16.98
C ALA A 98 18.17 -34.68 16.33
N ARG A 99 18.84 -34.17 15.29
CA ARG A 99 19.94 -34.86 14.60
C ARG A 99 21.13 -35.11 15.53
N ARG A 100 21.51 -34.13 16.37
CA ARG A 100 22.55 -34.30 17.40
C ARG A 100 22.22 -35.38 18.44
N ARG A 101 20.93 -35.69 18.64
CA ARG A 101 20.44 -36.77 19.51
C ARG A 101 20.31 -38.12 18.80
N GLY A 102 20.67 -38.21 17.53
CA GLY A 102 20.58 -39.44 16.73
C GLY A 102 19.15 -39.78 16.29
N ILE A 103 18.23 -38.82 16.31
CA ILE A 103 16.87 -39.01 15.78
C ILE A 103 16.94 -39.08 14.25
N GLY A 104 16.26 -40.06 13.65
CA GLY A 104 16.21 -40.20 12.19
C GLY A 104 15.49 -39.04 11.50
N ASP A 105 15.93 -38.70 10.28
CA ASP A 105 15.49 -37.51 9.54
C ASP A 105 13.96 -37.32 9.44
N PRO A 106 13.13 -38.36 9.17
CA PRO A 106 11.68 -38.17 9.11
C PRO A 106 11.07 -37.71 10.45
N GLN A 107 11.57 -38.25 11.56
CA GLN A 107 11.09 -37.88 12.89
C GLN A 107 11.64 -36.51 13.31
N ALA A 108 12.91 -36.22 13.01
CA ALA A 108 13.52 -34.91 13.26
C ALA A 108 12.78 -33.79 12.49
N ALA A 109 12.43 -34.02 11.22
CA ALA A 109 11.67 -33.09 10.41
C ALA A 109 10.26 -32.85 10.96
N HIS A 110 9.59 -33.90 11.43
CA HIS A 110 8.26 -33.79 12.04
C HIS A 110 8.29 -32.95 13.32
N GLU A 111 9.23 -33.21 14.23
CA GLU A 111 9.39 -32.43 15.46
C GLU A 111 9.74 -30.96 15.16
N ALA A 112 10.63 -30.72 14.18
CA ALA A 112 11.00 -29.38 13.75
C ALA A 112 9.82 -28.60 13.15
N ALA A 113 8.98 -29.25 12.35
CA ALA A 113 7.80 -28.63 11.77
C ALA A 113 6.77 -28.17 12.83
N GLN A 114 6.57 -28.95 13.90
CA GLN A 114 5.68 -28.57 14.99
C GLN A 114 6.18 -27.32 15.73
N VAL A 115 7.47 -27.29 16.07
CA VAL A 115 8.09 -26.14 16.76
C VAL A 115 8.08 -24.90 15.88
N ALA A 116 8.38 -25.04 14.59
CA ALA A 116 8.32 -23.95 13.62
C ALA A 116 6.91 -23.35 13.50
N GLY A 117 5.87 -24.19 13.46
CA GLY A 117 4.48 -23.75 13.43
C GLY A 117 4.07 -22.99 14.69
N ALA A 118 4.49 -23.46 15.87
CA ALA A 118 4.25 -22.78 17.14
C ALA A 118 4.96 -21.41 17.18
N ALA A 119 6.22 -21.33 16.76
CA ALA A 119 6.98 -20.08 16.70
C ALA A 119 6.35 -19.05 15.74
N ALA A 120 5.85 -19.50 14.57
CA ALA A 120 5.11 -18.63 13.66
C ALA A 120 3.80 -18.12 14.28
N THR A 121 3.08 -18.98 15.00
CA THR A 121 1.82 -18.61 15.66
C THR A 121 2.05 -17.61 16.79
N GLU A 122 3.10 -17.81 17.58
CA GLU A 122 3.52 -16.87 18.63
C GLU A 122 3.88 -15.51 18.02
N PHE A 123 4.68 -15.50 16.95
CA PHE A 123 5.03 -14.28 16.22
C PHE A 123 3.79 -13.52 15.74
N GLU A 124 2.83 -14.21 15.11
CA GLU A 124 1.57 -13.62 14.65
C GLU A 124 0.77 -12.99 15.81
N SER A 125 0.82 -13.59 17.01
CA SER A 125 0.12 -13.07 18.20
C SER A 125 0.78 -11.82 18.79
N THR A 126 2.12 -11.75 18.80
CA THR A 126 2.89 -10.63 19.36
C THR A 126 3.16 -9.53 18.36
N THR A 127 3.09 -9.84 17.06
CA THR A 127 3.36 -8.95 15.95
C THR A 127 2.25 -9.14 14.92
N PRO A 128 1.09 -8.47 15.09
CA PRO A 128 -0.02 -8.59 14.16
C PRO A 128 0.34 -8.13 12.76
N PRO A 129 -0.28 -8.71 11.71
CA PRO A 129 -0.02 -8.30 10.34
C PRO A 129 -0.45 -6.84 10.10
N PRO A 130 0.31 -6.07 9.29
CA PRO A 130 -0.07 -4.70 8.92
C PRO A 130 -1.42 -4.65 8.21
N THR A 131 -2.25 -3.68 8.58
CA THR A 131 -3.58 -3.48 7.97
C THR A 131 -3.60 -2.26 7.06
N PHE A 132 -4.34 -2.36 5.96
CA PHE A 132 -4.57 -1.23 5.08
C PHE A 132 -5.74 -0.38 5.60
N GLY A 133 -5.49 0.90 5.89
CA GLY A 133 -6.52 1.81 6.40
C GLY A 133 -6.96 1.56 7.85
N GLY A 134 -6.19 0.80 8.63
CA GLY A 134 -6.47 0.58 10.06
C GLY A 134 -7.68 -0.32 10.35
N VAL A 135 -8.20 -1.01 9.34
CA VAL A 135 -9.28 -1.98 9.53
C VAL A 135 -8.67 -3.32 9.89
N GLU A 136 -8.79 -3.72 11.15
CA GLU A 136 -8.46 -5.09 11.54
C GLU A 136 -9.26 -6.11 10.72
N PRO A 137 -8.66 -7.23 10.28
CA PRO A 137 -9.38 -8.29 9.57
C PRO A 137 -10.55 -8.87 10.39
N SER A 138 -10.48 -8.81 11.72
CA SER A 138 -11.56 -9.15 12.65
C SER A 138 -12.82 -8.27 12.47
N ARG A 139 -12.66 -7.01 12.05
CA ARG A 139 -13.77 -6.08 11.77
C ARG A 139 -14.36 -6.28 10.39
N LEU A 140 -13.57 -6.73 9.40
CA LEU A 140 -14.07 -7.02 8.04
C LEU A 140 -15.06 -8.18 8.02
N SER A 141 -14.86 -9.22 8.85
CA SER A 141 -15.82 -10.30 9.00
C SER A 141 -17.12 -9.83 9.65
N GLN A 142 -17.04 -8.97 10.68
CA GLN A 142 -18.22 -8.37 11.33
C GLN A 142 -19.00 -7.42 10.41
N VAL A 143 -18.31 -6.63 9.57
CA VAL A 143 -18.94 -5.75 8.58
C VAL A 143 -19.66 -6.57 7.50
N LYS A 144 -19.04 -7.66 7.00
CA LYS A 144 -19.69 -8.56 6.04
C LYS A 144 -20.96 -9.19 6.62
N THR A 145 -20.94 -9.60 7.89
CA THR A 145 -22.13 -10.15 8.57
C THR A 145 -23.24 -9.11 8.69
N ARG A 146 -22.93 -7.87 9.11
CA ARG A 146 -23.92 -6.79 9.23
C ARG A 146 -24.55 -6.36 7.91
N VAL A 147 -23.76 -6.33 6.82
CA VAL A 147 -24.29 -6.04 5.48
C VAL A 147 -25.23 -7.15 5.02
N LYS A 148 -24.87 -8.41 5.26
CA LYS A 148 -25.72 -9.56 4.93
C LYS A 148 -27.05 -9.55 5.69
N GLU A 149 -27.03 -9.17 6.97
CA GLU A 149 -28.23 -9.04 7.81
C GLU A 149 -29.14 -7.87 7.39
N SER A 150 -28.57 -6.81 6.82
CA SER A 150 -29.31 -5.61 6.40
C SER A 150 -29.96 -5.77 5.02
N VAL A 151 -29.42 -6.65 4.17
CA VAL A 151 -29.98 -6.99 2.84
C VAL A 151 -31.09 -8.05 2.92
N LEU A 152 -31.17 -8.76 4.05
CA LEU A 152 -32.17 -9.80 4.32
C LEU A 152 -33.39 -9.30 5.13
N ARG A 153 -33.49 -7.98 5.36
CA ARG A 153 -34.67 -7.31 5.92
C ARG A 153 -35.35 -6.48 4.86
#